data_AF-A0A820XG90-F1
#
_entry.id   AF-A0A820XG90-F1
#
_cell.length_a   1.000
_cell.length_b   1.000
_cell.length_c   1.000
_cell.angle_alpha   90.00
_cell.angle_beta   90.00
_cell.angle_gamma   90.00
#
_symmetry.space_group_name_H-M   'P 1'
#
loop_
_entity.id
_entity.type
_entity.pdbx_description
1 polymer ?
#
loop_
_entity_poly.entity_id
_entity_poly.type
_entity_poly.pdbx_seq_one_letter_code
_entity_poly.pdbx_strand_id
1 'polypeptide(L)'
;MVHSAISNPSSGLWTMTLTWTPLSAQSGPQGFCAAAIDNHNLQSDPWCITYLVDYTSPNIIRPTIVQGSASPIGTVFSNQSIFSIMATNPVGRPSRNGTNVCFNDAATNTSVVCYDAGYASNLLYNGYTIIIITNVVWTYGHTYYVTMDSGFASGNVFCREPCYMTH
;
A
#
# COMPACT_ATOMS: atom_id res chain seq x y z
N MET A 1 -5.15 -8.77 -26.08
CA MET A 1 -6.30 -8.92 -25.16
C MET A 1 -6.92 -10.28 -25.45
N VAL A 2 -7.19 -11.07 -24.42
CA VAL A 2 -7.82 -12.39 -24.60
C VAL A 2 -9.20 -12.32 -23.97
N HIS A 3 -10.20 -12.82 -24.68
CA HIS A 3 -11.60 -12.82 -24.25
C HIS A 3 -12.08 -14.25 -24.08
N SER A 4 -12.68 -14.55 -22.94
CA SER A 4 -13.46 -15.79 -22.74
C SER A 4 -14.84 -15.43 -22.21
N ALA A 5 -15.86 -15.92 -22.91
CA ALA A 5 -17.25 -15.81 -22.49
C ALA A 5 -17.70 -17.14 -21.89
N ILE A 6 -18.37 -17.08 -20.74
CA ILE A 6 -19.01 -18.25 -20.13
C ILE A 6 -20.49 -17.94 -20.03
N SER A 7 -21.33 -18.83 -20.58
CA SER A 7 -22.77 -18.77 -20.41
C SER A 7 -23.16 -19.46 -19.11
N ASN A 8 -24.04 -18.84 -18.32
CA ASN A 8 -24.78 -19.54 -17.29
C ASN A 8 -26.24 -19.68 -17.74
N PRO A 9 -26.63 -20.83 -18.33
CA PRO A 9 -27.90 -20.96 -19.04
C PRO A 9 -29.13 -20.85 -18.13
N SER A 10 -28.98 -20.90 -16.80
CA SER A 10 -30.10 -20.91 -15.85
C SER A 10 -30.56 -19.51 -15.39
N SER A 11 -29.77 -18.45 -15.60
CA SER A 11 -30.07 -17.10 -15.09
C SER A 11 -30.26 -16.03 -16.16
N GLY A 12 -30.07 -16.35 -17.45
CA GLY A 12 -30.07 -15.36 -18.54
C GLY A 12 -28.95 -14.32 -18.43
N LEU A 13 -27.99 -14.52 -17.50
CA LEU A 13 -26.86 -13.64 -17.28
C LEU A 13 -25.64 -14.18 -18.01
N TRP A 14 -25.03 -13.31 -18.81
CA TRP A 14 -23.80 -13.59 -19.53
C TRP A 14 -22.65 -12.89 -18.80
N THR A 15 -21.60 -13.64 -18.47
CA THR A 15 -20.40 -13.08 -17.84
C THR A 15 -19.22 -13.30 -18.76
N MET A 16 -18.44 -12.23 -18.96
CA MET A 16 -17.21 -12.27 -19.74
C MET A 16 -16.04 -11.90 -18.83
N THR A 17 -14.99 -12.72 -18.84
CA THR A 17 -13.73 -12.35 -18.20
C THR A 17 -12.79 -11.80 -19.26
N LEU A 18 -12.28 -10.61 -19.00
CA LEU A 18 -11.33 -9.92 -19.86
C LEU A 18 -9.97 -9.91 -19.19
N THR A 19 -8.96 -10.48 -19.84
CA THR A 19 -7.58 -10.40 -19.36
C THR A 19 -6.74 -9.58 -20.33
N TRP A 20 -6.11 -8.55 -19.80
CA TRP A 20 -5.24 -7.65 -20.54
C TRP A 20 -3.99 -7.32 -19.73
N THR A 21 -2.84 -7.44 -20.39
CA THR A 21 -1.55 -6.99 -19.87
C THR A 21 -1.10 -5.81 -20.74
N PRO A 22 -0.93 -4.60 -20.18
CA PRO A 22 -0.44 -3.45 -20.94
C PRO A 22 0.96 -3.70 -21.50
N LEU A 23 1.19 -3.19 -22.71
CA LEU A 23 2.53 -2.99 -23.23
C LEU A 23 3.09 -1.65 -22.71
N SER A 24 4.41 -1.52 -22.65
CA SER A 24 5.09 -0.28 -22.21
C SER A 24 4.72 0.96 -23.04
N ALA A 25 4.31 0.78 -24.30
CA ALA A 25 3.83 1.86 -25.16
C ALA A 25 2.40 2.33 -24.85
N GLN A 26 1.66 1.66 -23.96
CA GLN A 26 0.25 1.95 -23.64
C GLN A 26 0.09 2.74 -22.33
N SER A 27 1.03 3.65 -22.04
CA SER A 27 0.97 4.54 -20.88
C SER A 27 -0.11 5.64 -21.05
N GLY A 28 -0.77 6.04 -19.96
CA GLY A 28 -1.82 7.06 -19.93
C GLY A 28 -3.25 6.52 -19.87
N PRO A 29 -4.27 7.37 -20.10
CA PRO A 29 -5.67 6.95 -20.15
C PRO A 29 -5.92 5.98 -21.30
N GLN A 30 -6.39 4.78 -20.97
CA GLN A 30 -6.78 3.76 -21.92
C GLN A 30 -8.28 3.52 -21.81
N GLY A 31 -8.95 3.45 -22.95
CA GLY A 31 -10.37 3.15 -23.06
C GLY A 31 -10.58 1.72 -23.53
N PHE A 32 -11.55 1.03 -22.93
CA PHE A 32 -12.09 -0.22 -23.43
C PHE A 32 -13.58 -0.05 -23.64
N CYS A 33 -14.07 -0.40 -24.84
CA CYS A 33 -15.49 -0.42 -25.16
C CYS A 33 -15.90 -1.81 -25.63
N ALA A 34 -17.06 -2.27 -25.17
CA ALA A 34 -17.63 -3.54 -25.60
C ALA A 34 -19.14 -3.42 -25.83
N ALA A 35 -19.64 -4.24 -26.75
CA ALA A 35 -21.07 -4.44 -26.98
C ALA A 35 -21.33 -5.94 -27.15
N ALA A 36 -22.49 -6.41 -26.71
CA ALA A 36 -22.91 -7.78 -26.95
C ALA A 36 -23.51 -7.89 -28.36
N ILE A 37 -23.26 -9.02 -29.03
CA ILE A 37 -23.90 -9.36 -30.31
C ILE A 37 -24.61 -10.71 -30.11
N ASP A 38 -25.88 -10.78 -30.48
CA ASP A 38 -26.66 -12.01 -30.40
C ASP A 38 -26.49 -12.90 -31.65
N ASN A 39 -27.16 -14.05 -31.66
CA ASN A 39 -27.13 -15.00 -32.78
C ASN A 39 -27.89 -14.52 -34.04
N HIS A 40 -28.55 -13.36 -33.98
CA HIS A 40 -29.19 -12.70 -35.12
C HIS A 40 -28.40 -11.47 -35.59
N ASN A 41 -27.15 -11.30 -35.12
CA ASN A 41 -26.30 -10.14 -35.37
C ASN A 41 -26.88 -8.81 -34.87
N LEU A 42 -27.76 -8.83 -33.86
CA LEU A 42 -28.24 -7.62 -33.20
C LEU A 42 -27.26 -7.22 -32.09
N GLN A 43 -26.89 -5.95 -32.08
CA GLN A 43 -25.89 -5.39 -31.17
C GLN A 43 -26.58 -4.65 -30.01
N SER A 44 -26.08 -4.83 -28.78
CA SER A 44 -26.47 -4.02 -27.64
C SER A 44 -25.87 -2.61 -27.70
N ASP A 45 -26.34 -1.73 -26.81
CA ASP A 45 -25.64 -0.48 -26.54
C ASP A 45 -24.20 -0.79 -26.09
N PRO A 46 -23.20 -0.05 -26.61
CA PRO A 46 -21.83 -0.20 -26.17
C PRO A 46 -21.65 0.39 -24.77
N TRP A 47 -20.88 -0.29 -23.93
CA TRP A 47 -20.40 0.24 -22.67
C TRP A 47 -18.90 0.47 -22.75
N CYS A 48 -18.43 1.58 -22.19
CA CYS A 48 -17.03 1.95 -22.20
C CYS A 48 -16.53 2.17 -20.77
N ILE A 49 -15.31 1.72 -20.49
CA ILE A 49 -14.56 2.02 -19.28
C ILE A 49 -13.25 2.69 -19.64
N THR A 50 -12.87 3.70 -18.87
CA THR A 50 -11.56 4.35 -18.98
C THR A 50 -10.75 4.02 -17.75
N TYR A 51 -9.52 3.59 -17.93
CA TYR A 51 -8.59 3.27 -16.87
C TYR A 51 -7.21 3.85 -17.16
N LEU A 52 -6.47 4.19 -16.11
CA LEU A 52 -5.14 4.79 -16.21
C LEU A 52 -4.06 3.72 -16.11
N VAL A 53 -3.14 3.73 -17.07
CA VAL A 53 -2.11 2.69 -17.23
C VAL A 53 -0.76 3.33 -17.09
N ASP A 54 0.11 2.72 -16.28
CA ASP A 54 1.44 3.25 -16.00
C ASP A 54 1.43 4.71 -15.48
N TYR A 55 0.29 5.14 -14.93
CA TYR A 55 0.17 6.44 -14.30
C TYR A 55 0.76 6.37 -12.89
N THR A 56 2.05 6.63 -12.80
CA THR A 56 2.59 7.24 -11.58
C THR A 56 2.27 8.73 -11.68
N SER A 57 1.31 9.22 -10.89
CA SER A 57 1.06 10.66 -10.84
C SER A 57 2.38 11.35 -10.50
N PRO A 58 2.85 12.29 -11.33
CA PRO A 58 4.02 13.10 -10.98
C PRO A 58 3.78 13.93 -9.70
N ASN A 59 2.52 14.04 -9.27
CA ASN A 59 2.07 14.67 -8.03
C ASN A 59 1.41 13.67 -7.05
N ILE A 60 1.66 12.36 -7.15
CA ILE A 60 1.48 11.49 -5.98
C ILE A 60 2.60 11.89 -5.03
N ILE A 61 2.32 12.91 -4.24
CA ILE A 61 3.12 13.32 -3.10
C ILE A 61 3.02 12.16 -2.10
N ARG A 62 3.94 11.20 -2.23
CA ARG A 62 4.06 10.10 -1.26
C ARG A 62 4.69 10.69 -0.02
N PRO A 63 4.10 10.52 1.17
CA PRO A 63 4.84 10.68 2.39
C PRO A 63 5.97 9.64 2.37
N THR A 64 7.18 10.08 2.07
CA THR A 64 8.40 9.30 2.28
C THR A 64 8.96 9.68 3.63
N ILE A 65 9.66 8.76 4.28
CA ILE A 65 10.30 9.09 5.54
C ILE A 65 11.48 10.02 5.27
N VAL A 66 11.63 11.04 6.13
CA VAL A 66 12.83 11.89 6.13
C VAL A 66 13.97 11.06 6.71
N GLN A 67 14.99 10.78 5.90
CA GLN A 67 16.15 9.99 6.35
C GLN A 67 16.81 10.65 7.57
N GLY A 68 17.11 9.85 8.59
CA GLY A 68 17.71 10.34 9.85
C GLY A 68 16.73 11.03 10.80
N SER A 69 15.42 11.04 10.51
CA SER A 69 14.40 11.61 11.40
C SER A 69 13.83 10.62 12.43
N ALA A 70 14.24 9.35 12.36
CA ALA A 70 13.83 8.35 13.34
C ALA A 70 14.32 8.77 14.73
N SER A 71 13.53 8.51 15.77
CA SER A 71 13.92 8.73 17.15
C SER A 71 13.39 7.59 18.02
N PRO A 72 14.16 7.09 18.99
CA PRO A 72 15.56 7.43 19.23
C PRO A 72 16.47 6.97 18.08
N ILE A 73 17.62 7.64 17.90
CA ILE A 73 18.71 7.20 17.02
C ILE A 73 19.77 6.54 17.91
N GLY A 74 20.30 5.40 17.47
CA GLY A 74 21.37 4.70 18.19
C GLY A 74 20.84 3.78 19.28
N THR A 75 21.36 3.92 20.50
CA THR A 75 21.08 2.98 21.60
C THR A 75 19.61 3.01 22.01
N VAL A 76 18.93 1.87 21.83
CA VAL A 76 17.58 1.62 22.33
C VAL A 76 17.71 0.94 23.69
N PHE A 77 17.14 1.55 24.74
CA PHE A 77 17.07 0.95 26.06
C PHE A 77 16.02 -0.16 26.09
N SER A 78 16.18 -1.14 26.97
CA SER A 78 15.25 -2.28 27.09
C SER A 78 13.80 -1.87 27.36
N ASN A 79 13.58 -0.70 27.95
CA ASN A 79 12.27 -0.11 28.26
C ASN A 79 11.83 0.98 27.26
N GLN A 80 12.54 1.16 26.14
CA GLN A 80 12.16 2.14 25.13
C GLN A 80 10.81 1.77 24.53
N SER A 81 9.80 2.60 24.73
CA SER A 81 8.43 2.30 24.32
C SER A 81 7.90 3.26 23.25
N ILE A 82 8.59 4.35 22.99
CA ILE A 82 8.13 5.39 22.07
C ILE A 82 9.17 5.58 20.97
N PHE A 83 8.72 5.48 19.74
CA PHE A 83 9.50 5.77 18.55
C PHE A 83 8.78 6.82 17.73
N SER A 84 9.52 7.67 17.02
CA SER A 84 8.91 8.64 16.11
C SER A 84 9.69 8.74 14.83
N ILE A 85 8.98 8.95 13.72
CA ILE A 85 9.58 9.07 12.39
C ILE A 85 8.88 10.21 11.67
N MET A 86 9.64 11.13 11.07
CA MET A 86 9.07 12.20 10.26
C MET A 86 8.90 11.76 8.80
N ALA A 87 7.86 12.25 8.16
CA ALA A 87 7.60 12.13 6.74
C ALA A 87 7.81 13.47 6.03
N THR A 88 8.09 13.42 4.73
CA THR A 88 8.26 14.58 3.86
C THR A 88 6.97 15.38 3.68
N ASN A 89 5.82 14.78 3.98
CA ASN A 89 4.49 15.34 3.81
C ASN A 89 3.58 14.97 4.98
N PRO A 90 2.47 15.70 5.19
CA PRO A 90 1.52 15.34 6.23
C PRO A 90 1.04 13.89 6.07
N VAL A 91 1.07 13.17 7.17
CA VAL A 91 0.65 11.78 7.31
C VAL A 91 -0.64 11.71 8.11
N GLY A 92 -1.56 10.89 7.62
CA GLY A 92 -2.79 10.53 8.29
C GLY A 92 -2.92 9.03 8.40
N ARG A 93 -3.86 8.60 9.23
CA ARG A 93 -4.19 7.19 9.43
C ARG A 93 -4.92 6.65 8.19
N PRO A 94 -4.43 5.55 7.57
CA PRO A 94 -5.10 4.96 6.42
C PRO A 94 -6.47 4.36 6.81
N SER A 95 -7.45 4.42 5.91
CA SER A 95 -8.82 3.92 6.14
C SER A 95 -9.02 2.45 5.75
N ARG A 96 -7.93 1.69 5.57
CA ARG A 96 -7.94 0.30 5.09
C ARG A 96 -7.10 -0.59 5.99
N ASN A 97 -7.43 -1.88 6.03
CA ASN A 97 -6.65 -2.89 6.75
C ASN A 97 -5.57 -3.49 5.83
N GLY A 98 -4.66 -4.25 6.44
CA GLY A 98 -3.66 -5.03 5.69
C GLY A 98 -2.45 -4.23 5.25
N THR A 99 -2.19 -3.09 5.88
CA THR A 99 -0.91 -2.38 5.78
C THR A 99 -0.29 -2.29 7.16
N ASN A 100 0.96 -2.71 7.31
CA ASN A 100 1.58 -2.84 8.62
C ASN A 100 2.81 -1.94 8.78
N VAL A 101 3.08 -1.58 10.04
CA VAL A 101 4.37 -1.06 10.51
C VAL A 101 4.96 -2.11 11.45
N CYS A 102 6.12 -2.67 11.09
CA CYS A 102 6.74 -3.77 11.81
C CYS A 102 8.11 -3.39 12.33
N PHE A 103 8.41 -3.75 13.58
CA PHE A 103 9.79 -3.82 14.06
C PHE A 103 10.36 -5.20 13.76
N ASN A 104 11.56 -5.23 13.20
CA ASN A 104 12.26 -6.45 12.87
C ASN A 104 13.59 -6.47 13.59
N ASP A 105 13.97 -7.64 14.07
CA ASP A 105 15.27 -7.91 14.65
C ASP A 105 16.24 -8.32 13.54
N ALA A 106 17.31 -7.56 13.37
CA ALA A 106 18.32 -7.82 12.34
C ALA A 106 19.13 -9.10 12.62
N ALA A 107 19.26 -9.50 13.88
CA ALA A 107 20.02 -10.70 14.26
C ALA A 107 19.27 -11.99 13.89
N THR A 108 17.94 -11.99 14.04
CA THR A 108 17.09 -13.16 13.73
C THR A 108 16.40 -13.05 12.37
N ASN A 109 16.39 -11.86 11.77
CA ASN A 109 15.63 -11.52 10.57
C ASN A 109 14.13 -11.84 10.69
N THR A 110 13.57 -11.63 11.88
CA THR A 110 12.15 -11.86 12.17
C THR A 110 11.48 -10.60 12.70
N SER A 111 10.18 -10.47 12.42
CA SER A 111 9.37 -9.40 12.98
C SER A 111 9.12 -9.65 14.47
N VAL A 112 9.52 -8.68 15.30
CA VAL A 112 9.29 -8.70 16.76
C VAL A 112 7.86 -8.31 17.07
N VAL A 113 7.35 -7.30 16.36
CA VAL A 113 5.95 -6.85 16.45
C VAL A 113 5.54 -6.17 15.15
N CYS A 114 4.28 -6.31 14.78
CA CYS A 114 3.65 -5.63 13.67
C CYS A 114 2.35 -4.99 14.12
N TYR A 115 2.12 -3.76 13.68
CA TYR A 115 0.89 -3.01 13.95
C TYR A 115 0.18 -2.71 12.64
N ASP A 116 -1.11 -3.01 12.55
CA ASP A 116 -1.94 -2.58 11.42
C ASP A 116 -2.06 -1.04 11.45
N ALA A 117 -1.56 -0.41 10.40
CA ALA A 117 -1.51 1.03 10.24
C ALA A 117 -2.89 1.70 10.28
N GLY A 118 -3.92 1.02 9.78
CA GLY A 118 -5.27 1.55 9.75
C GLY A 118 -5.94 1.56 11.11
N TYR A 119 -5.68 0.54 11.94
CA TYR A 119 -6.52 0.28 13.13
C TYR A 119 -5.78 0.20 14.46
N ALA A 120 -4.46 -0.01 14.48
CA ALA A 120 -3.74 -0.12 15.75
C ALA A 120 -3.69 1.23 16.47
N SER A 121 -4.05 1.25 17.76
CA SER A 121 -3.93 2.42 18.64
C SER A 121 -2.48 2.80 18.94
N ASN A 122 -1.55 1.86 18.74
CA ASN A 122 -0.12 2.01 18.89
C ASN A 122 0.51 2.99 17.90
N LEU A 123 -0.18 3.32 16.82
CA LEU A 123 0.30 4.22 15.77
C LEU A 123 -0.45 5.55 15.83
N LEU A 124 0.24 6.64 16.11
CA LEU A 124 -0.33 7.98 16.11
C LEU A 124 0.22 8.76 14.92
N TYR A 125 -0.66 9.42 14.19
CA TYR A 125 -0.33 10.23 13.03
C TYR A 125 -0.57 11.69 13.41
N ASN A 126 0.49 12.48 13.48
CA ASN A 126 0.44 13.87 13.93
C ASN A 126 1.18 14.79 12.96
N GLY A 127 0.45 15.45 12.07
CA GLY A 127 1.02 16.33 11.06
C GLY A 127 2.01 15.56 10.18
N TYR A 128 3.30 15.81 10.33
CA TYR A 128 4.37 15.17 9.55
C TYR A 128 5.01 13.99 10.28
N THR A 129 4.54 13.61 11.46
CA THR A 129 5.20 12.63 12.31
C THR A 129 4.31 11.42 12.56
N ILE A 130 4.90 10.24 12.46
CA ILE A 130 4.32 8.99 12.94
C ILE A 130 4.98 8.68 14.27
N ILE A 131 4.16 8.47 15.30
CA ILE A 131 4.61 8.05 16.62
C ILE A 131 4.16 6.61 16.81
N ILE A 132 5.09 5.74 17.18
CA ILE A 132 4.88 4.31 17.39
C ILE A 132 5.09 4.03 18.87
N ILE A 133 4.04 3.56 19.54
CA ILE A 133 4.06 3.19 20.95
C ILE A 133 4.06 1.67 21.02
N THR A 134 5.04 1.09 21.69
CA THR A 134 5.23 -0.35 21.77
C THR A 134 5.56 -0.78 23.19
N ASN A 135 5.12 -1.98 23.55
CA ASN A 135 5.42 -2.64 24.83
C ASN A 135 6.46 -3.75 24.67
N VAL A 136 7.17 -3.78 23.53
CA VAL A 136 8.27 -4.72 23.28
C VAL A 136 9.40 -4.47 24.27
N VAL A 137 9.92 -5.57 24.83
CA VAL A 137 11.16 -5.57 25.62
C VAL A 137 12.31 -5.87 24.67
N TRP A 138 13.24 -4.94 24.55
CA TRP A 138 14.36 -5.06 23.60
C TRP A 138 15.50 -5.89 24.18
N THR A 139 16.05 -6.78 23.36
CA THR A 139 17.19 -7.62 23.73
C THR A 139 18.48 -6.82 23.63
N TYR A 140 19.27 -6.84 24.70
CA TYR A 140 20.57 -6.18 24.71
C TYR A 140 21.50 -6.75 23.63
N GLY A 141 22.17 -5.86 22.89
CA GLY A 141 23.11 -6.22 21.82
C GLY A 141 22.46 -6.55 20.47
N HIS A 142 21.14 -6.48 20.36
CA HIS A 142 20.43 -6.67 19.09
C HIS A 142 20.23 -5.33 18.36
N THR A 143 20.22 -5.39 17.03
CA THR A 143 19.90 -4.27 16.14
C THR A 143 18.49 -4.45 15.60
N TYR A 144 17.67 -3.39 15.64
CA TYR A 144 16.29 -3.43 15.19
C TYR A 144 16.02 -2.38 14.11
N TYR A 145 15.15 -2.71 13.14
CA TYR A 145 14.75 -1.79 12.08
C TYR A 145 13.24 -1.83 11.85
N VAL A 146 12.69 -0.77 11.26
CA VAL A 146 11.25 -0.64 11.01
C VAL A 146 10.95 -0.80 9.52
N THR A 147 10.05 -1.74 9.19
CA THR A 147 9.49 -1.85 7.85
C THR A 147 8.06 -1.34 7.84
N MET A 148 7.64 -0.79 6.70
CA MET A 148 6.30 -0.27 6.53
C MET A 148 5.76 -0.70 5.17
N ASP A 149 4.56 -1.30 5.16
CA ASP A 149 3.91 -1.79 3.95
C ASP A 149 3.43 -0.65 3.06
N SER A 150 3.16 -0.97 1.79
CA SER A 150 2.55 0.00 0.89
C SER A 150 1.19 0.51 1.40
N GLY A 151 1.11 1.76 1.82
CA GLY A 151 -0.05 2.45 2.35
C GLY A 151 -0.17 2.44 3.86
N PHE A 152 0.96 2.37 4.55
CA PHE A 152 1.03 2.52 6.01
C PHE A 152 0.63 3.91 6.52
N ALA A 153 0.61 4.93 5.66
CA ALA A 153 0.07 6.24 5.98
C ALA A 153 -0.71 6.77 4.78
N SER A 154 -1.73 7.57 5.05
CA SER A 154 -2.50 8.32 4.07
C SER A 154 -2.22 9.80 4.24
N GLY A 155 -1.47 10.39 3.31
CA GLY A 155 -1.81 11.73 2.83
C GLY A 155 -2.88 11.58 1.75
N ASN A 156 -3.05 12.53 0.84
CA ASN A 156 -3.91 12.32 -0.33
C ASN A 156 -3.57 11.03 -1.14
N VAL A 157 -2.43 10.34 -0.93
CA VAL A 157 -2.13 8.96 -1.39
C VAL A 157 -1.14 8.21 -0.44
N PHE A 158 -1.11 6.87 -0.56
CA PHE A 158 -0.36 5.82 0.17
C PHE A 158 1.19 5.78 -0.01
N CYS A 159 1.95 5.50 1.07
CA CYS A 159 3.42 5.38 1.13
C CYS A 159 3.96 3.98 0.75
N ARG A 160 5.19 3.76 0.24
CA ARG A 160 5.78 2.41 0.02
C ARG A 160 7.31 2.44 0.10
N GLU A 161 7.91 2.61 1.28
CA GLU A 161 9.37 2.41 1.46
C GLU A 161 9.72 1.94 2.90
N PRO A 162 10.72 1.04 3.07
CA PRO A 162 11.26 0.64 4.38
C PRO A 162 12.26 1.65 4.95
N CYS A 163 12.34 1.77 6.28
CA CYS A 163 13.30 2.64 6.97
C CYS A 163 14.30 1.85 7.80
N TYR A 164 15.57 1.96 7.42
CA TYR A 164 16.66 1.36 8.15
C TYR A 164 17.09 2.29 9.30
N MET A 165 16.97 1.80 10.54
CA MET A 165 17.67 2.37 11.69
C MET A 165 18.99 1.62 11.81
N THR A 166 20.04 2.11 11.15
CA THR A 166 21.36 1.47 11.18
C THR A 166 22.19 1.99 12.34
N HIS A 167 22.80 1.08 13.07
CA HIS A 167 24.26 0.96 13.07
C HIS A 167 24.63 -0.50 12.82
#